data_AF-T1AZF0-F1
#
_entry.id   AF-T1AZF0-F1
#
_cell.length_a   1.000
_cell.length_b   1.000
_cell.length_c   1.000
_cell.angle_alpha   90.00
_cell.angle_beta   90.00
_cell.angle_gamma   90.00
#
_symmetry.space_group_name_H-M   'P 1'
#
loop_
_entity.id
_entity.type
_entity.pdbx_description
1 polymer ?
#
loop_
_entity_poly.entity_id
_entity_poly.type
_entity_poly.pdbx_seq_one_letter_code
_entity_poly.pdbx_strand_id
1 'polypeptide(L)'
;MALDLTSFGPERFSSRELSRLEFGARLLDLAADRRLPILERCKFVAIFADMIDEFFQVRVVSLEDKVAAGVQTPSVDGVRPRQQLAAIRERVLALTERQDRLMLDVLLPALAEAGIAVVHYAQLSAEEMATLTTYFEEHVYPVLTPLAVDPGHPFPMISNLSLN
;
A
#
# COMPACT_ATOMS: atom_id res chain seq x y z
N MET A 1 17.05 3.63 35.10
CA MET A 1 18.27 3.10 34.46
C MET A 1 17.87 2.64 33.07
N ALA A 2 18.25 3.36 32.01
CA ALA A 2 17.98 2.93 30.64
C ALA A 2 18.96 1.79 30.30
N LEU A 3 18.45 0.67 29.78
CA LEU A 3 19.31 -0.38 29.26
C LEU A 3 20.07 0.14 28.04
N ASP A 4 21.40 0.00 28.04
CA ASP A 4 22.20 0.19 26.84
C ASP A 4 22.01 -1.02 25.92
N LEU A 5 21.11 -0.87 24.95
CA LEU A 5 20.81 -1.92 23.98
C LEU A 5 22.00 -2.28 23.10
N THR A 6 22.96 -1.36 22.90
CA THR A 6 24.12 -1.61 22.04
C THR A 6 25.10 -2.61 22.66
N SER A 7 25.05 -2.78 23.99
CA SER A 7 25.88 -3.75 24.73
C SER A 7 25.56 -5.22 24.43
N PHE A 8 24.39 -5.52 23.85
CA PHE A 8 23.97 -6.89 23.55
C PHE A 8 24.44 -7.43 22.19
N GLY A 9 24.99 -6.57 21.32
CA GLY A 9 25.43 -6.93 19.97
C GLY A 9 24.32 -6.81 18.91
N PRO A 10 24.63 -6.29 17.70
CA PRO A 10 23.64 -6.04 16.65
C PRO A 10 22.96 -7.32 16.12
N GLU A 11 23.65 -8.46 16.18
CA GLU A 11 23.15 -9.76 15.73
C GLU A 11 21.95 -10.29 16.52
N ARG A 12 21.66 -9.68 17.68
CA ARG A 12 20.51 -10.03 18.53
C ARG A 12 19.26 -9.20 18.24
N PHE A 13 19.36 -8.19 17.38
CA PHE A 13 18.26 -7.31 17.04
C PHE A 13 17.84 -7.47 15.59
N SER A 14 16.53 -7.43 15.34
CA SER A 14 15.97 -7.31 14.00
C SER A 14 15.62 -5.86 13.69
N SER A 15 15.66 -5.52 12.40
CA SER A 15 15.16 -4.23 11.94
C SER A 15 13.68 -4.08 12.26
N ARG A 16 13.33 -3.05 13.05
CA ARG A 16 11.94 -2.72 13.38
C ARG A 16 11.08 -2.53 12.13
N GLU A 17 11.64 -1.86 11.13
CA GLU A 17 10.92 -1.54 9.90
C GLU A 17 10.67 -2.80 9.06
N LEU A 18 11.67 -3.68 8.93
CA LEU A 18 11.47 -4.97 8.28
C LEU A 18 10.50 -5.87 9.07
N SER A 19 10.52 -5.82 10.41
CA SER A 19 9.55 -6.55 11.21
C SER A 19 8.11 -6.08 10.97
N ARG A 20 7.88 -4.79 10.67
CA ARG A 20 6.56 -4.28 10.25
C ARG A 20 6.15 -4.84 8.89
N LEU A 21 7.09 -4.95 7.94
CA LEU A 21 6.83 -5.58 6.65
C LEU A 21 6.57 -7.09 6.78
N GLU A 22 7.24 -7.78 7.69
CA GLU A 22 6.94 -9.19 7.98
C GLU A 22 5.57 -9.39 8.62
N PHE A 23 5.09 -8.44 9.43
CA PHE A 23 3.70 -8.42 9.85
C PHE A 23 2.76 -8.29 8.64
N GLY A 24 3.06 -7.38 7.70
CA GLY A 24 2.33 -7.27 6.44
C GLY A 24 2.32 -8.58 5.63
N ALA A 25 3.45 -9.29 5.60
CA ALA A 25 3.55 -10.60 4.97
C ALA A 25 2.58 -11.63 5.58
N ARG A 26 2.31 -11.56 6.89
CA ARG A 26 1.32 -12.42 7.56
C ARG A 26 -0.12 -12.07 7.19
N LEU A 27 -0.43 -10.81 6.90
CA LEU A 27 -1.73 -10.44 6.34
C LEU A 27 -1.93 -11.09 4.97
N LEU A 28 -0.89 -11.11 4.12
CA LEU A 28 -0.95 -11.81 2.83
C LEU A 28 -1.01 -13.34 2.98
N ASP A 29 -0.45 -13.91 4.06
CA ASP A 29 -0.63 -15.34 4.39
C ASP A 29 -2.10 -15.64 4.70
N LEU A 30 -2.78 -14.78 5.47
CA LEU A 30 -4.22 -14.90 5.78
C LEU A 30 -5.08 -14.72 4.52
N ALA A 31 -4.75 -13.73 3.68
CA ALA A 31 -5.44 -13.53 2.40
C ALA A 31 -5.29 -14.74 1.45
N ALA A 32 -4.19 -15.49 1.55
CA ALA A 32 -3.95 -16.70 0.76
C ALA A 32 -4.65 -17.96 1.34
N ASP A 33 -5.11 -17.94 2.59
CA ASP A 33 -5.69 -19.09 3.25
C ASP A 33 -7.10 -19.41 2.74
N ARG A 34 -7.22 -20.48 1.95
CA ARG A 34 -8.49 -20.95 1.36
C ARG A 34 -9.50 -21.46 2.39
N ARG A 35 -9.11 -21.64 3.66
CA ARG A 35 -10.03 -22.00 4.75
C ARG A 35 -10.88 -20.81 5.20
N LEU A 36 -10.48 -19.59 4.86
CA LEU A 36 -11.22 -18.37 5.19
C LEU A 36 -12.23 -18.01 4.09
N PRO A 37 -13.38 -17.42 4.44
CA PRO A 37 -14.33 -16.89 3.46
C PRO A 37 -13.68 -15.89 2.50
N ILE A 38 -14.10 -15.88 1.23
CA ILE A 38 -13.45 -15.06 0.18
C ILE A 38 -13.43 -13.57 0.51
N LEU A 39 -14.51 -13.04 1.11
CA LEU A 39 -14.57 -11.63 1.51
C LEU A 39 -13.62 -11.32 2.67
N GLU A 40 -13.39 -12.24 3.60
CA GLU A 40 -12.39 -12.06 4.67
C GLU A 40 -10.98 -12.02 4.10
N ARG A 41 -10.70 -12.84 3.08
CA ARG A 41 -9.42 -12.82 2.37
C ARG A 41 -9.18 -11.50 1.65
N CYS A 42 -10.21 -10.95 0.99
CA CYS A 42 -10.16 -9.62 0.38
C CYS A 42 -9.91 -8.51 1.43
N LYS A 43 -10.52 -8.60 2.62
CA LYS A 43 -10.26 -7.66 3.71
C LYS A 43 -8.79 -7.68 4.14
N PHE A 44 -8.15 -8.85 4.24
CA PHE A 44 -6.73 -8.90 4.58
C PHE A 44 -5.82 -8.26 3.51
N VAL A 45 -6.19 -8.32 2.24
CA VAL A 45 -5.50 -7.56 1.18
C VAL A 45 -5.67 -6.06 1.38
N ALA A 46 -6.88 -5.59 1.71
CA ALA A 46 -7.11 -4.18 2.00
C ALA A 46 -6.34 -3.70 3.24
N ILE A 47 -6.36 -4.47 4.33
CA ILE A 47 -5.60 -4.15 5.56
C ILE A 47 -4.09 -4.11 5.28
N PHE A 48 -3.59 -4.97 4.38
CA PHE A 48 -2.19 -4.91 3.95
C PHE A 48 -1.88 -3.61 3.20
N ALA A 49 -2.75 -3.20 2.27
CA ALA A 49 -2.59 -1.94 1.52
C ALA A 49 -2.57 -0.73 2.46
N ASP A 50 -3.54 -0.63 3.38
CA ASP A 50 -3.60 0.44 4.38
C ASP A 50 -2.33 0.48 5.26
N MET A 51 -1.82 -0.70 5.64
CA MET A 51 -0.59 -0.81 6.42
C MET A 51 0.63 -0.32 5.63
N ILE A 52 0.69 -0.57 4.32
CA ILE A 52 1.76 -0.06 3.46
C ILE A 52 1.67 1.47 3.36
N ASP A 53 0.47 2.03 3.17
CA ASP A 53 0.28 3.49 3.12
C ASP A 53 0.75 4.17 4.41
N GLU A 54 0.31 3.67 5.58
CA GLU A 54 0.77 4.16 6.88
C GLU A 54 2.29 4.04 7.03
N PHE A 55 2.85 2.91 6.59
CA PHE A 55 4.28 2.66 6.66
C PHE A 55 5.09 3.68 5.85
N PHE A 56 4.64 4.03 4.65
CA PHE A 56 5.30 5.07 3.85
C PHE A 56 5.16 6.47 4.46
N GLN A 57 3.94 6.84 4.85
CA GLN A 57 3.64 8.16 5.39
C GLN A 57 4.35 8.46 6.71
N VAL A 58 4.57 7.45 7.55
CA VAL A 58 5.16 7.62 8.88
C VAL A 58 6.63 7.19 8.91
N ARG A 59 6.94 5.97 8.45
CA ARG A 59 8.24 5.35 8.70
C ARG A 59 9.26 5.68 7.62
N VAL A 60 8.86 5.57 6.35
CA VAL A 60 9.79 5.83 5.23
C VAL A 60 10.19 7.30 5.22
N VAL A 61 9.24 8.24 5.35
CA VAL A 61 9.55 9.68 5.46
C VAL A 61 10.53 9.96 6.60
N SER A 62 10.31 9.38 7.79
CA SER A 62 11.22 9.55 8.94
C SER A 62 12.65 9.04 8.66
N LEU A 63 12.81 8.01 7.82
CA LEU A 63 14.12 7.51 7.40
C LEU A 63 14.73 8.40 6.32
N GLU A 64 13.94 8.90 5.38
CA GLU A 64 14.39 9.84 4.36
C GLU A 64 14.91 11.15 4.99
N ASP A 65 14.23 11.69 6.00
CA ASP A 65 14.67 12.86 6.76
C ASP A 65 16.04 12.64 7.40
N LYS A 66 16.28 11.46 8.00
CA LYS A 66 17.60 11.10 8.55
C LYS A 66 18.68 11.06 7.48
N VAL A 67 18.35 10.51 6.30
CA VAL A 67 19.28 10.46 5.17
C VAL A 67 19.58 11.86 4.64
N ALA A 68 18.56 12.72 4.51
CA ALA A 68 18.72 14.10 4.08
C ALA A 68 19.56 14.93 5.06
N ALA A 69 19.39 14.69 6.37
CA ALA A 69 20.22 15.27 7.43
C ALA A 69 21.64 14.67 7.53
N GLY A 70 21.99 13.70 6.67
CA GLY A 70 23.32 13.09 6.63
C GLY A 70 23.62 12.10 7.77
N VAL A 71 22.61 11.64 8.51
CA VAL A 71 22.78 10.71 9.64
C VAL A 71 23.40 9.40 9.17
N GLN A 72 24.57 9.05 9.72
CA GLN A 72 25.28 7.79 9.45
C GLN A 72 25.22 6.80 10.61
N THR A 73 24.73 7.23 11.78
CA THR A 73 24.65 6.39 12.97
C THR A 73 23.77 5.18 12.68
N PRO A 74 24.29 3.94 12.82
CA PRO A 74 23.48 2.74 12.62
C PRO A 74 22.39 2.63 13.68
N SER A 75 21.34 1.90 13.33
CA SER A 75 20.32 1.47 14.29
C SER A 75 20.86 0.33 15.18
N VAL A 76 20.08 -0.12 16.18
CA VAL A 76 20.51 -1.17 17.12
C VAL A 76 20.81 -2.52 16.44
N ASP A 77 20.26 -2.73 15.24
CA ASP A 77 20.55 -3.86 14.35
C ASP A 77 21.85 -3.69 13.53
N GLY A 78 22.59 -2.59 13.73
CA GLY A 78 23.82 -2.28 13.00
C GLY A 78 23.62 -1.73 11.58
N VAL A 79 22.39 -1.45 11.15
CA VAL A 79 22.09 -1.01 9.78
C VAL A 79 21.93 0.52 9.72
N ARG A 80 22.55 1.16 8.72
CA ARG A 80 22.44 2.63 8.50
C ARG A 80 21.14 3.00 7.78
N PRO A 81 20.63 4.24 7.95
CA PRO A 81 19.37 4.67 7.34
C PRO A 81 19.25 4.41 5.83
N ARG A 82 20.30 4.71 5.04
CA ARG A 82 20.32 4.41 3.59
C ARG A 82 20.21 2.92 3.28
N GLN A 83 20.85 2.08 4.08
CA GLN A 83 20.79 0.62 3.92
C GLN A 83 19.40 0.09 4.31
N GLN A 84 18.77 0.67 5.34
CA GLN A 84 17.39 0.36 5.71
C GLN A 84 16.41 0.70 4.58
N LEU A 85 16.50 1.89 3.98
CA LEU A 85 15.66 2.27 2.84
C LEU A 85 15.81 1.33 1.65
N ALA A 86 17.04 0.89 1.35
CA ALA A 86 17.29 -0.08 0.29
C ALA A 86 16.62 -1.44 0.57
N ALA A 87 16.79 -1.98 1.79
CA ALA A 87 16.17 -3.23 2.21
C ALA A 87 14.63 -3.15 2.25
N ILE A 88 14.10 -2.00 2.70
CA ILE A 88 12.66 -1.71 2.69
C ILE A 88 12.13 -1.74 1.26
N ARG A 89 12.79 -1.06 0.32
CA ARG A 89 12.37 -1.03 -1.08
C ARG A 89 12.29 -2.43 -1.68
N GLU A 90 13.34 -3.23 -1.51
CA GLU A 90 13.37 -4.61 -1.99
C GLU A 90 12.20 -5.42 -1.43
N ARG A 91 11.98 -5.33 -0.11
CA ARG A 91 10.93 -6.10 0.55
C ARG A 91 9.53 -5.65 0.17
N VAL A 92 9.28 -4.35 0.07
CA VAL A 92 7.98 -3.79 -0.36
C VAL A 92 7.66 -4.25 -1.78
N LEU A 93 8.59 -4.14 -2.72
CA LEU A 93 8.36 -4.57 -4.11
C LEU A 93 7.94 -6.05 -4.18
N ALA A 94 8.63 -6.93 -3.44
CA ALA A 94 8.28 -8.34 -3.38
C ALA A 94 6.90 -8.60 -2.75
N LEU A 95 6.50 -7.82 -1.75
CA LEU A 95 5.20 -7.95 -1.09
C LEU A 95 4.06 -7.40 -1.95
N THR A 96 4.25 -6.27 -2.62
CA THR A 96 3.26 -5.70 -3.56
C THR A 96 3.04 -6.62 -4.74
N GLU A 97 4.10 -7.19 -5.33
CA GLU A 97 3.95 -8.20 -6.40
C GLU A 97 3.16 -9.43 -5.92
N ARG A 98 3.37 -9.85 -4.67
CA ARG A 98 2.58 -10.93 -4.06
C ARG A 98 1.13 -10.53 -3.86
N GLN A 99 0.86 -9.30 -3.41
CA GLN A 99 -0.48 -8.76 -3.25
C GLN A 99 -1.23 -8.75 -4.60
N ASP A 100 -0.58 -8.25 -5.66
CA ASP A 100 -1.15 -8.14 -7.00
C ASP A 100 -1.53 -9.51 -7.54
N ARG A 101 -0.63 -10.49 -7.49
CA ARG A 101 -0.94 -11.88 -7.90
C ARG A 101 -2.10 -12.46 -7.09
N LEU A 102 -2.12 -12.24 -5.78
CA LEU A 102 -3.19 -12.75 -4.95
C LEU A 102 -4.54 -12.12 -5.33
N MET A 103 -4.56 -10.81 -5.58
CA MET A 103 -5.78 -10.11 -5.96
C MET A 103 -6.26 -10.51 -7.35
N LEU A 104 -5.38 -10.40 -8.35
CA LEU A 104 -5.70 -10.56 -9.77
C LEU A 104 -5.88 -12.03 -10.18
N ASP A 105 -5.00 -12.92 -9.72
CA ASP A 105 -4.97 -14.31 -10.20
C ASP A 105 -5.78 -15.26 -9.31
N VAL A 106 -6.14 -14.84 -8.09
CA VAL A 106 -6.82 -15.71 -7.12
C VAL A 106 -8.12 -15.14 -6.61
N LEU A 107 -8.13 -13.91 -6.08
CA LEU A 107 -9.31 -13.39 -5.39
C LEU A 107 -10.39 -12.90 -6.36
N LEU A 108 -10.04 -12.11 -7.38
CA LEU A 108 -11.01 -11.64 -8.39
C LEU A 108 -11.68 -12.79 -9.15
N PRO A 109 -10.96 -13.83 -9.63
CA PRO A 109 -11.59 -14.99 -10.25
C PRO A 109 -12.53 -15.74 -9.29
N ALA A 110 -12.11 -15.97 -8.04
CA ALA A 110 -12.93 -16.67 -7.05
C ALA A 110 -14.19 -15.86 -6.64
N LEU A 111 -14.09 -14.53 -6.61
CA LEU A 111 -15.27 -13.67 -6.43
C LEU A 111 -16.23 -13.80 -7.61
N ALA A 112 -15.71 -13.80 -8.84
CA ALA A 112 -16.53 -13.93 -10.04
C ALA A 112 -17.28 -15.28 -10.08
N GLU A 113 -16.62 -16.38 -9.68
CA GLU A 113 -17.26 -17.70 -9.51
C GLU A 113 -18.38 -17.68 -8.45
N ALA A 114 -18.25 -16.83 -7.43
CA ALA A 114 -19.26 -16.60 -6.41
C ALA A 114 -20.34 -15.56 -6.82
N GLY A 115 -20.34 -15.10 -8.08
CA GLY A 115 -21.31 -14.13 -8.60
C GLY A 115 -20.99 -12.67 -8.30
N ILE A 116 -19.77 -12.36 -7.84
CA ILE A 116 -19.31 -11.00 -7.54
C ILE A 116 -18.17 -10.66 -8.52
N ALA A 117 -18.45 -9.87 -9.54
CA ALA A 117 -17.44 -9.48 -10.52
C ALA A 117 -17.10 -7.99 -10.43
N VAL A 118 -15.80 -7.68 -10.47
CA VAL A 118 -15.32 -6.31 -10.76
C VAL A 118 -15.07 -6.25 -12.26
N VAL A 119 -15.81 -5.39 -12.95
CA VAL A 119 -15.77 -5.29 -14.42
C VAL A 119 -15.40 -3.88 -14.85
N HIS A 120 -14.78 -3.77 -16.03
CA HIS A 120 -14.52 -2.50 -16.68
C HIS A 120 -15.79 -1.95 -17.32
N TYR A 121 -15.89 -0.62 -17.39
CA TYR A 121 -17.02 0.08 -18.01
C TYR A 121 -17.34 -0.42 -19.43
N ALA A 122 -16.30 -0.77 -20.21
CA ALA A 122 -16.46 -1.30 -21.57
C ALA A 122 -17.06 -2.72 -21.64
N GLN A 123 -17.19 -3.43 -20.51
CA GLN A 123 -17.77 -4.77 -20.43
C GLN A 123 -19.26 -4.74 -20.06
N LEU A 124 -19.80 -3.56 -19.80
CA LEU A 124 -21.19 -3.37 -19.41
C LEU A 124 -22.13 -3.47 -20.61
N SER A 125 -23.36 -3.89 -20.36
CA SER A 125 -24.45 -3.78 -21.33
C SER A 125 -24.82 -2.32 -21.59
N ALA A 126 -25.48 -2.05 -22.71
CA ALA A 126 -25.93 -0.69 -23.05
C ALA A 126 -26.86 -0.09 -21.98
N GLU A 127 -27.67 -0.91 -21.31
CA GLU A 127 -28.58 -0.49 -20.24
C GLU A 127 -27.83 -0.11 -18.95
N GLU A 128 -26.85 -0.92 -18.55
CA GLU A 128 -25.97 -0.64 -17.41
C GLU A 128 -25.13 0.62 -17.67
N MET A 129 -24.59 0.77 -18.88
CA MET A 129 -23.84 1.97 -19.28
C MET A 129 -24.71 3.22 -19.17
N ALA A 130 -25.94 3.19 -19.68
CA ALA A 130 -26.86 4.32 -19.59
C ALA A 130 -27.15 4.70 -18.13
N THR A 131 -27.37 3.69 -17.28
CA THR A 131 -27.60 3.90 -15.84
C THR A 131 -26.40 4.55 -15.15
N LEU A 132 -25.18 4.07 -15.44
CA LEU A 132 -23.96 4.65 -14.88
C LEU A 132 -23.66 6.04 -15.43
N THR A 133 -23.99 6.32 -16.69
CA THR A 133 -23.87 7.67 -17.27
C THR A 133 -24.77 8.65 -16.53
N THR A 134 -26.04 8.31 -16.32
CA THR A 134 -26.95 9.16 -15.53
C THR A 134 -26.45 9.34 -14.10
N TYR A 135 -25.99 8.27 -13.44
CA TYR A 135 -25.40 8.39 -12.11
C TYR A 135 -24.18 9.31 -12.09
N PHE A 136 -23.29 9.19 -13.08
CA PHE A 136 -22.12 10.04 -13.20
C PHE A 136 -22.52 11.51 -13.36
N GLU A 137 -23.43 11.83 -14.27
CA GLU A 137 -23.88 13.21 -14.55
C GLU A 137 -24.57 13.85 -13.33
N GLU A 138 -25.37 13.08 -12.60
CA GLU A 138 -26.18 13.61 -11.50
C GLU A 138 -25.43 13.63 -10.15
N HIS A 139 -24.51 12.69 -9.91
CA HIS A 139 -23.91 12.48 -8.59
C HIS A 139 -22.39 12.66 -8.53
N VAL A 140 -21.67 12.31 -9.60
CA VAL A 140 -20.20 12.35 -9.62
C VAL A 140 -19.69 13.66 -10.22
N TYR A 141 -20.13 13.99 -11.44
CA TYR A 141 -19.68 15.18 -12.16
C TYR A 141 -19.86 16.49 -11.37
N PRO A 142 -20.98 16.73 -10.64
CA PRO A 142 -21.17 17.99 -9.92
C PRO A 142 -20.16 18.23 -8.78
N VAL A 143 -19.49 17.18 -8.29
CA VAL A 143 -18.47 17.28 -7.25
C VAL A 143 -17.04 17.21 -7.79
N LEU A 144 -16.85 16.93 -9.08
CA LEU A 144 -15.54 16.97 -9.71
C LEU A 144 -15.11 18.41 -9.98
N THR A 145 -13.90 18.75 -9.55
CA THR A 145 -13.24 20.01 -9.91
C THR A 145 -12.09 19.70 -10.86
N PRO A 146 -12.22 20.00 -12.17
CA PRO A 146 -11.13 19.79 -13.11
C PRO A 146 -9.91 20.63 -12.74
N LEU A 147 -8.75 19.99 -12.63
CA LEU A 147 -7.48 20.67 -12.37
C LEU A 147 -6.76 20.91 -13.69
N ALA A 148 -6.61 22.19 -14.09
CA ALA A 148 -5.83 22.56 -15.25
C ALA A 148 -4.34 22.69 -14.87
N VAL A 149 -3.45 22.12 -15.70
CA VAL A 149 -2.00 22.25 -15.55
C VAL A 149 -1.45 22.98 -16.77
N ASP A 150 -0.97 24.20 -16.56
CA ASP A 150 -0.33 25.01 -17.59
C ASP A 150 0.87 25.80 -17.02
N PRO A 151 1.82 26.25 -17.87
CA PRO A 151 3.03 26.93 -17.40
C PRO A 151 2.79 28.28 -16.70
N GLY A 152 1.59 28.86 -16.82
CA GLY A 152 1.23 30.17 -16.26
C GLY A 152 0.73 30.12 -14.82
N HIS A 153 0.44 28.93 -14.27
CA HIS A 153 -0.09 28.77 -12.92
C HIS A 153 0.73 27.79 -12.06
N PRO A 154 0.75 27.96 -10.73
CA PRO A 154 1.36 26.98 -9.83
C PRO A 154 0.72 25.60 -9.99
N PHE A 155 1.54 24.55 -9.87
CA PHE A 155 1.04 23.18 -9.91
C PHE A 155 0.00 22.96 -8.80
N PRO A 156 -1.16 22.33 -9.12
CA PRO A 156 -2.22 22.15 -8.14
C PRO A 156 -1.79 21.24 -7.00
N MET A 157 -2.33 21.50 -5.80
CA MET A 157 -2.11 20.62 -4.66
C MET A 157 -2.76 19.26 -4.92
N ILE A 158 -1.97 18.20 -4.82
CA ILE A 158 -2.46 16.82 -4.88
C ILE A 158 -2.60 16.31 -3.45
N SER A 159 -3.81 15.87 -3.09
CA SER A 159 -4.05 15.32 -1.76
C SER A 159 -3.32 13.98 -1.60
N ASN A 160 -2.81 13.74 -0.40
CA ASN A 160 -2.27 12.43 -0.06
C ASN A 160 -3.39 11.38 -0.08
N LEU A 161 -3.08 10.17 -0.56
CA LEU A 161 -4.02 9.06 -0.78
C LEU A 161 -5.23 9.37 -1.69
N SER A 162 -5.24 10.50 -2.41
CA SER A 162 -6.27 10.71 -3.43
C SER A 162 -5.94 10.00 -4.73
N LEU A 163 -6.97 9.48 -5.39
CA LEU A 163 -6.92 9.09 -6.79
C LEU A 163 -7.22 10.35 -7.61
N ASN A 164 -6.34 10.69 -8.56
CA ASN A 164 -6.44 11.90 -9.39
C ASN A 164 -6.31 11.54 -10.86
#